data_AF-A0A397ELH0-F1
#
_entry.id   AF-A0A397ELH0-F1
#
_cell.length_a   1.000
_cell.length_b   1.000
_cell.length_c   1.000
_cell.angle_alpha   90.00
_cell.angle_beta   90.00
_cell.angle_gamma   90.00
#
_symmetry.space_group_name_H-M   'P 1'
#
loop_
_entity.id
_entity.type
_entity.pdbx_description
1 polymer ?
#
loop_
_entity_poly.entity_id
_entity_poly.type
_entity_poly.pdbx_seq_one_letter_code
_entity_poly.pdbx_strand_id
1 'polypeptide(L)'
;VAVLPLSNAKEFTPIVQELERQLRTVRLFAVIGGIQAKSDTSGVAIGRKYARADELGIPLGVTIDFETLVDHAVTVRERDSCAQIRVPVADVVGHLRAVVEGRATWETLTATYPVLDTKKE
;
A
#
# COMPACT_ATOMS: atom_id res chain seq x y z
N VAL A 1 -0.15 -7.06 -3.59
CA VAL A 1 -0.33 -5.74 -2.94
C VAL A 1 -1.80 -5.38 -2.96
N ALA A 2 -2.37 -4.94 -1.85
CA ALA A 2 -3.73 -4.39 -1.82
C ALA A 2 -3.68 -2.86 -1.90
N VAL A 3 -4.57 -2.22 -2.65
CA VAL A 3 -4.71 -0.75 -2.71
C VAL A 3 -6.06 -0.37 -2.09
N LEU A 4 -6.02 0.32 -0.96
CA LEU A 4 -7.13 0.47 -0.04
C LEU A 4 -7.39 1.96 0.23
N PRO A 5 -8.16 2.67 -0.61
CA PRO A 5 -8.56 4.03 -0.26
C PRO A 5 -9.45 4.02 0.99
N LEU A 6 -9.31 5.03 1.84
CA LEU A 6 -10.06 5.16 3.08
C LEU A 6 -11.55 5.45 2.83
N SER A 7 -11.88 6.08 1.70
CA SER A 7 -13.24 6.41 1.29
C SER A 7 -13.42 6.29 -0.22
N ASN A 8 -14.68 6.30 -0.67
CA ASN A 8 -15.08 6.26 -2.08
C ASN A 8 -15.21 7.66 -2.70
N ALA A 9 -14.69 8.69 -2.02
CA ALA A 9 -14.71 10.05 -2.55
C ALA A 9 -13.92 10.15 -3.86
N LYS A 10 -14.41 10.97 -4.79
CA LYS A 10 -13.82 11.18 -6.12
C LYS A 10 -12.39 11.75 -6.05
N GLU A 11 -12.05 12.38 -4.94
CA GLU A 11 -10.73 12.96 -4.65
C GLU A 11 -9.63 11.90 -4.58
N PHE A 12 -9.95 10.67 -4.18
CA PHE A 12 -8.98 9.57 -4.11
C PHE A 12 -8.76 8.87 -5.46
N THR A 13 -9.70 9.02 -6.39
CA THR A 13 -9.65 8.36 -7.71
C THR A 13 -8.36 8.63 -8.50
N PRO A 14 -7.87 9.87 -8.65
CA PRO A 14 -6.64 10.11 -9.41
C PRO A 14 -5.41 9.43 -8.79
N ILE A 15 -5.30 9.40 -7.46
CA ILE A 15 -4.17 8.77 -6.76
C ILE A 15 -4.23 7.25 -6.89
N VAL A 16 -5.43 6.66 -6.74
CA VAL A 16 -5.63 5.22 -6.97
C VAL A 16 -5.24 4.85 -8.40
N GLN A 17 -5.71 5.62 -9.40
CA GLN A 17 -5.39 5.36 -10.81
C GLN A 17 -3.89 5.48 -11.11
N GLU A 18 -3.21 6.48 -10.52
CA GLU A 18 -1.78 6.65 -10.67
C GLU A 18 -1.00 5.48 -10.05
N LEU A 19 -1.35 5.07 -8.83
CA LEU A 19 -0.72 3.94 -8.16
C LEU A 19 -0.91 2.64 -8.96
N GLU A 20 -2.13 2.40 -9.44
CA GLU A 20 -2.41 1.24 -10.30
C GLU A 20 -1.63 1.31 -11.62
N ARG A 21 -1.47 2.50 -12.24
CA ARG A 21 -0.69 2.67 -13.47
C ARG A 21 0.79 2.35 -13.24
N GLN A 22 1.35 2.81 -12.13
CA GLN A 22 2.74 2.51 -11.78
C GLN A 22 2.93 1.02 -11.51
N LEU A 23 2.03 0.39 -10.75
CA LEU A 23 2.05 -1.06 -10.49
C LEU A 23 1.89 -1.87 -11.78
N ARG A 24 1.02 -1.44 -12.72
CA ARG A 24 0.88 -2.04 -14.06
C ARG A 24 2.15 -1.90 -14.91
N THR A 25 2.83 -0.77 -14.83
CA THR A 25 4.09 -0.52 -15.56
C THR A 25 5.20 -1.46 -15.07
N VAL A 26 5.31 -1.64 -13.75
CA VAL A 26 6.26 -2.60 -13.16
C VAL A 26 5.91 -4.04 -13.52
N ARG A 27 4.61 -4.38 -13.61
CA ARG A 27 4.14 -5.70 -14.06
C ARG A 27 4.60 -6.04 -15.49
N LEU A 28 4.69 -5.05 -16.40
CA LEU A 28 5.13 -5.29 -17.78
C LEU A 28 6.63 -5.63 -17.87
N PHE A 29 7.44 -5.11 -16.95
CA PHE A 29 8.88 -5.40 -16.87
C PHE A 29 9.21 -6.72 -16.16
N ALA A 30 8.31 -7.23 -15.33
CA ALA A 30 8.49 -8.41 -14.50
C ALA A 30 7.63 -9.60 -15.00
N VAL A 31 7.88 -10.07 -16.23
CA VAL A 31 7.10 -11.15 -16.88
C VAL A 31 7.20 -12.51 -16.14
N ILE A 32 8.07 -12.67 -15.14
CA ILE A 32 8.22 -13.93 -14.38
C ILE A 32 7.69 -13.82 -12.92
N GLY A 33 7.20 -12.66 -12.47
CA GLY A 33 6.77 -12.49 -11.07
C GLY A 33 6.05 -11.17 -10.77
N GLY A 34 5.23 -10.70 -11.71
CA GLY A 34 4.61 -9.37 -11.63
C GLY A 34 3.78 -9.16 -10.36
N ILE A 35 3.91 -7.96 -9.77
CA ILE A 35 3.15 -7.55 -8.59
C ILE A 35 1.66 -7.53 -8.95
N GLN A 36 0.88 -8.43 -8.34
CA GLN A 36 -0.57 -8.39 -8.44
C GLN A 36 -1.11 -7.33 -7.46
N ALA A 37 -1.85 -6.36 -8.00
CA ALA A 37 -2.50 -5.32 -7.23
C ALA A 37 -4.01 -5.59 -7.17
N LYS A 38 -4.59 -5.64 -5.98
CA LYS A 38 -6.04 -5.73 -5.77
C LYS A 38 -6.53 -4.44 -5.12
N SER A 39 -7.32 -3.64 -5.83
CA SER A 39 -7.95 -2.45 -5.26
C SER A 39 -9.28 -2.79 -4.58
N ASP A 40 -9.49 -2.30 -3.35
CA ASP A 40 -10.78 -2.37 -2.65
C ASP A 40 -11.31 -0.95 -2.39
N THR A 41 -12.04 -0.43 -3.37
CA THR A 41 -12.74 0.86 -3.33
C THR A 41 -14.16 0.71 -2.75
N SER A 42 -14.41 -0.24 -1.84
CA SER A 42 -15.71 -0.30 -1.16
C SER A 42 -15.76 0.71 0.00
N GLY A 43 -16.93 1.28 0.29
CA GLY A 43 -17.11 2.28 1.37
C GLY A 43 -17.08 1.69 2.79
N VAL A 44 -16.52 0.49 2.98
CA VAL A 44 -16.44 -0.17 4.28
C VAL A 44 -15.23 0.33 5.07
N ALA A 45 -15.28 0.22 6.39
CA ALA A 45 -14.17 0.60 7.27
C ALA A 45 -12.85 -0.10 6.87
N ILE A 46 -11.73 0.63 6.99
CA ILE A 46 -10.40 0.16 6.57
C ILE A 46 -10.00 -1.17 7.23
N GLY A 47 -10.37 -1.38 8.51
CA GLY A 47 -10.12 -2.64 9.21
C GLY A 47 -10.77 -3.86 8.53
N ARG A 48 -11.97 -3.71 7.94
CA ARG A 48 -12.60 -4.80 7.17
C ARG A 48 -11.90 -5.05 5.85
N LYS A 49 -11.33 -4.01 5.24
CA LYS A 49 -10.54 -4.15 4.01
C LYS A 49 -9.23 -4.89 4.28
N TYR A 50 -8.56 -4.57 5.40
CA TYR A 50 -7.40 -5.32 5.87
C TYR A 50 -7.76 -6.78 6.13
N ALA A 51 -8.85 -7.07 6.86
CA ALA A 51 -9.28 -8.44 7.10
C ALA A 51 -9.45 -9.25 5.79
N ARG A 52 -10.12 -8.68 4.78
CA ARG A 52 -10.26 -9.32 3.45
C ARG A 52 -8.91 -9.52 2.75
N ALA A 53 -8.00 -8.55 2.86
CA ALA A 53 -6.67 -8.66 2.25
C ALA A 53 -5.84 -9.75 2.95
N ASP A 54 -5.94 -9.82 4.28
CA ASP A 54 -5.27 -10.81 5.13
C ASP A 54 -5.82 -12.22 4.86
N GLU A 55 -7.15 -12.38 4.70
CA GLU A 55 -7.81 -13.62 4.28
C GLU A 55 -7.36 -14.10 2.89
N LEU A 56 -7.08 -13.16 1.98
CA LEU A 56 -6.53 -13.45 0.65
C LEU A 56 -5.02 -13.72 0.67
N GLY A 57 -4.38 -13.67 1.85
CA GLY A 57 -2.95 -13.90 2.01
C GLY A 57 -2.08 -12.79 1.42
N ILE A 58 -2.60 -11.58 1.25
CA ILE A 58 -1.84 -10.46 0.70
C ILE A 58 -0.90 -9.92 1.79
N PRO A 59 0.44 -9.96 1.60
CA PRO A 59 1.38 -9.61 2.67
C PRO A 59 1.49 -8.10 2.94
N LEU A 60 1.18 -7.26 1.95
CA LEU A 60 1.33 -5.81 2.00
C LEU A 60 0.05 -5.10 1.55
N GLY A 61 -0.44 -4.20 2.40
CA GLY A 61 -1.57 -3.31 2.12
C GLY A 61 -1.13 -1.85 2.01
N VAL A 62 -1.53 -1.17 0.94
CA VAL A 62 -1.30 0.27 0.75
C VAL A 62 -2.62 0.97 0.97
N THR A 63 -2.65 1.91 1.89
CA THR A 63 -3.81 2.70 2.27
C THR A 63 -3.62 4.14 1.82
N ILE A 64 -4.68 4.69 1.22
CA ILE A 64 -4.73 6.08 0.76
C ILE A 64 -5.72 6.80 1.68
N ASP A 65 -5.24 7.72 2.48
CA ASP A 65 -6.01 8.47 3.48
C ASP A 65 -6.09 9.96 3.11
N PHE A 66 -6.86 10.74 3.87
CA PHE A 66 -7.04 12.17 3.57
C PHE A 66 -5.72 12.95 3.63
N GLU A 67 -4.78 12.54 4.48
CA GLU A 67 -3.46 13.18 4.53
C GLU A 67 -2.71 12.98 3.21
N THR A 68 -2.96 11.86 2.50
CA THR A 68 -2.35 11.59 1.17
C THR A 68 -2.69 12.67 0.14
N LEU A 69 -3.85 13.32 0.25
CA LEU A 69 -4.25 14.42 -0.64
C LEU A 69 -3.42 15.69 -0.39
N VAL A 70 -2.79 15.81 0.78
CA VAL A 70 -2.00 16.98 1.19
C VAL A 70 -0.50 16.71 1.05
N ASP A 71 -0.03 15.56 1.50
CA ASP A 71 1.39 15.22 1.57
C ASP A 71 1.91 14.34 0.42
N HIS A 72 1.01 13.87 -0.47
CA HIS A 72 1.33 12.94 -1.55
C HIS A 72 2.07 11.67 -1.06
N ALA A 73 1.79 11.21 0.16
CA ALA A 73 2.32 9.99 0.74
C ALA A 73 1.20 9.00 1.12
N VAL A 74 1.49 7.71 1.01
CA VAL A 74 0.56 6.61 1.30
C VAL A 74 1.02 5.85 2.53
N THR A 75 0.07 5.22 3.22
CA THR A 75 0.36 4.38 4.37
C THR A 75 0.54 2.94 3.90
N VAL A 76 1.68 2.31 4.18
CA VAL A 76 1.90 0.89 3.89
C VAL A 76 1.80 0.10 5.19
N ARG A 77 0.99 -0.96 5.20
CA ARG A 77 0.82 -1.91 6.30
C ARG A 77 1.40 -3.27 5.91
N GLU A 78 2.17 -3.86 6.82
CA GLU A 78 2.54 -5.27 6.76
C GLU A 78 1.51 -6.13 7.50
N ARG A 79 1.14 -7.28 6.91
CA ARG A 79 0.21 -8.23 7.52
C ARG A 79 0.76 -8.82 8.83
N ASP A 80 2.00 -9.29 8.82
CA ASP A 80 2.54 -10.12 9.89
C ASP A 80 2.84 -9.31 11.17
N SER A 81 3.48 -8.14 11.05
CA SER A 81 3.69 -7.25 12.19
C SER A 81 2.50 -6.34 12.53
N CYS A 82 1.53 -6.20 11.61
CA CYS A 82 0.48 -5.17 11.66
C CYS A 82 1.01 -3.72 11.76
N ALA A 83 2.31 -3.50 11.58
CA ALA A 83 2.92 -2.19 11.63
C ALA A 83 2.58 -1.38 10.37
N GLN A 84 2.57 -0.07 10.52
CA GLN A 84 2.25 0.88 9.45
C GLN A 84 3.41 1.87 9.27
N ILE A 85 3.74 2.21 8.02
CA ILE A 85 4.76 3.20 7.68
C ILE A 85 4.19 4.21 6.69
N ARG A 86 4.66 5.46 6.73
CA ARG A 86 4.30 6.51 5.76
C ARG A 86 5.36 6.57 4.66
N VAL A 87 4.96 6.37 3.41
CA VAL A 87 5.88 6.30 2.26
C VAL A 87 5.39 7.22 1.14
N PRO A 88 6.25 8.07 0.55
CA PRO A 88 5.90 8.87 -0.61
C PRO A 88 5.40 8.02 -1.78
N VAL A 89 4.39 8.49 -2.51
CA VAL A 89 3.84 7.78 -3.68
C VAL A 89 4.92 7.51 -4.75
N ALA A 90 5.92 8.37 -4.85
CA ALA A 90 7.04 8.19 -5.79
C ALA A 90 7.89 6.94 -5.48
N ASP A 91 8.06 6.61 -4.20
CA ASP A 91 8.97 5.55 -3.75
C ASP A 91 8.25 4.23 -3.47
N VAL A 92 6.96 4.29 -3.13
CA VAL A 92 6.20 3.12 -2.66
C VAL A 92 6.25 1.95 -3.63
N VAL A 93 6.16 2.20 -4.93
CA VAL A 93 6.16 1.12 -5.94
C VAL A 93 7.53 0.44 -6.03
N GLY A 94 8.62 1.18 -5.87
CA GLY A 94 9.97 0.64 -5.81
C GLY A 94 10.18 -0.24 -4.58
N HIS A 95 9.71 0.22 -3.42
CA HIS A 95 9.77 -0.52 -2.16
C HIS A 95 8.94 -1.80 -2.19
N LEU A 96 7.68 -1.72 -2.65
CA LEU A 96 6.81 -2.89 -2.80
C LEU A 96 7.43 -3.93 -3.74
N ARG A 97 8.06 -3.48 -4.83
CA ARG A 97 8.77 -4.35 -5.76
C ARG A 97 9.94 -5.03 -5.08
N ALA A 98 10.79 -4.28 -4.38
CA ALA A 98 11.95 -4.83 -3.69
C ALA A 98 11.54 -5.90 -2.66
N VAL A 99 10.45 -5.68 -1.93
CA VAL A 99 9.92 -6.67 -0.97
C VAL A 99 9.36 -7.91 -1.66
N VAL A 100 8.57 -7.74 -2.73
CA VAL A 100 8.00 -8.89 -3.47
C VAL A 100 9.08 -9.72 -4.17
N GLU A 101 10.14 -9.09 -4.65
CA GLU A 101 11.28 -9.77 -5.28
C GLU A 101 12.29 -10.36 -4.25
N GLY A 102 12.05 -10.18 -2.95
CA GLY A 102 12.94 -10.63 -1.87
C GLY A 102 14.26 -9.86 -1.79
N ARG A 103 14.36 -8.69 -2.43
CA ARG A 103 15.53 -7.80 -2.42
C ARG A 103 15.56 -6.87 -1.21
N ALA A 104 14.41 -6.66 -0.57
CA ALA A 104 14.26 -5.88 0.66
C ALA A 104 13.34 -6.61 1.63
N THR A 105 13.51 -6.35 2.92
CA THR A 105 12.65 -6.84 4.00
C THR A 105 11.87 -5.68 4.62
N TRP A 106 10.81 -6.01 5.36
CA TRP A 106 10.05 -5.01 6.11
C TRP A 106 10.93 -4.23 7.09
N GLU A 107 11.89 -4.88 7.74
CA GLU A 107 12.86 -4.23 8.64
C GLU A 107 13.68 -3.14 7.95
N THR A 108 14.00 -3.34 6.67
CA THR A 108 14.71 -2.33 5.88
C THR A 108 13.82 -1.10 5.63
N LEU A 109 12.52 -1.33 5.42
CA LEU A 109 11.55 -0.27 5.25
C LEU A 109 11.28 0.49 6.54
N THR A 110 11.18 -0.20 7.68
CA THR A 110 10.98 0.44 9.00
C THR A 110 12.22 1.15 9.51
N ALA A 111 13.41 0.79 9.03
CA ALA A 111 14.64 1.55 9.27
C ALA A 111 14.68 2.86 8.47
N THR A 112 14.05 2.90 7.29
CA THR A 112 14.02 4.07 6.40
C THR A 112 12.85 5.01 6.71
N TYR A 113 11.69 4.44 7.04
CA TYR A 113 10.47 5.15 7.35
C TYR A 113 10.01 4.82 8.77
N PRO A 114 9.79 5.81 9.64
CA PRO A 114 9.38 5.56 11.01
C PRO A 114 8.01 4.85 11.03
N VAL A 115 7.89 3.85 11.92
CA VAL A 115 6.63 3.16 12.16
C VAL A 115 5.64 4.14 12.80
N LEU A 116 4.47 4.25 12.19
CA LEU A 116 3.34 4.99 12.72
C LEU A 116 2.78 4.22 13.91
N ASP A 117 2.96 4.78 15.10
CA ASP A 117 2.36 4.24 16.32
C ASP A 117 0.85 4.47 16.24
N THR A 118 0.05 3.40 16.15
CA THR A 118 -1.40 3.46 16.38
C THR A 118 -1.70 3.62 17.87
N LYS A 119 -1.22 4.73 18.43
CA LYS A 119 -1.75 5.33 19.66
C LYS A 119 -2.23 6.72 19.30
N LYS A 120 -3.45 6.79 18.77
CA LYS A 120 -4.32 7.93 19.02
C LYS A 120 -5.51 7.37 19.79
N GLU A 121 -5.64 7.92 21.00
CA GLU A 121 -6.61 7.67 22.08
C GLU A 121 -8.04 7.34 21.62
#